data_AF-A0A3M1LBT2-F1
#
_entry.id   AF-A0A3M1LBT2-F1
#
_cell.length_a   1.000
_cell.length_b   1.000
_cell.length_c   1.000
_cell.angle_alpha   90.00
_cell.angle_beta   90.00
_cell.angle_gamma   90.00
#
_symmetry.space_group_name_H-M   'P 1'
#
loop_
_entity.id
_entity.type
_entity.pdbx_description
1 polymer ?
#
loop_
_entity_poly.entity_id
_entity_poly.type
_entity_poly.pdbx_seq_one_letter_code
_entity_poly.pdbx_strand_id
1 'polypeptide(L)' 'MQLDGKVPPGPLAEKWTRYRSTMPLVAPNNKRRLEVIVVGTGLAGASAAASLGELGYQVKCFTFHDSPRRAHSIAA' A
#
# COMPACT_ATOMS: atom_id res chain seq x y z
N MET A 1 9.27 12.66 23.28
CA MET A 1 9.06 11.47 22.41
C MET A 1 10.07 11.56 21.27
N GLN A 2 11.01 10.61 21.16
CA GLN A 2 11.87 10.53 19.97
C GLN A 2 11.09 9.86 18.84
N LEU A 3 11.06 10.49 17.67
CA LEU A 3 10.45 9.93 16.48
C LEU A 3 11.50 9.10 15.75
N ASP A 4 11.32 7.78 15.72
CA ASP A 4 12.13 6.89 14.88
C ASP A 4 11.54 6.85 13.47
N GLY A 5 12.23 7.47 12.52
CA GLY A 5 11.83 7.51 11.11
C GLY A 5 12.22 6.27 10.30
N LYS A 6 12.92 5.29 10.89
CA LYS A 6 13.39 4.06 10.22
C LYS A 6 14.09 4.31 8.87
N VAL A 7 14.85 5.40 8.80
CA VAL A 7 15.54 5.82 7.57
C VAL A 7 16.66 4.82 7.26
N PRO A 8 16.78 4.32 6.01
CA PRO A 8 17.82 3.36 5.67
C PRO A 8 19.24 3.95 5.89
N PRO A 9 20.22 3.14 6.33
CA PRO A 9 21.58 3.61 6.56
C PRO A 9 22.32 3.95 5.25
N GLY A 10 23.44 4.65 5.35
CA GLY A 10 24.33 4.94 4.22
C GLY A 10 24.16 6.33 3.57
N PRO A 11 24.98 6.65 2.54
CA PRO A 11 25.00 7.95 1.87
C PRO A 11 23.67 8.27 1.18
N LEU A 12 23.26 9.55 1.21
CA LEU A 12 21.95 9.98 0.71
C LEU A 12 21.70 9.60 -0.76
N ALA A 13 22.74 9.73 -1.62
CA ALA A 13 22.64 9.45 -3.05
C ALA A 13 22.29 7.98 -3.37
N GLU A 14 22.75 7.04 -2.53
CA GLU A 14 22.58 5.59 -2.77
C GLU A 14 21.54 4.95 -1.84
N LYS A 15 21.13 5.67 -0.79
CA LYS A 15 20.33 5.17 0.34
C LYS A 15 19.12 4.34 -0.10
N TRP A 16 18.27 4.93 -0.94
CA TRP A 16 17.03 4.30 -1.39
C TRP A 16 17.25 3.23 -2.45
N THR A 17 18.23 3.43 -3.34
CA THR A 17 18.62 2.44 -4.34
C THR A 17 19.10 1.16 -3.69
N ARG A 18 19.99 1.29 -2.69
CA ARG A 18 20.51 0.16 -1.91
C ARG A 18 19.44 -0.49 -1.04
N TYR A 19 18.58 0.29 -0.39
CA TYR A 19 17.49 -0.28 0.40
C TYR A 19 16.52 -1.10 -0.48
N ARG A 20 16.16 -0.58 -1.66
CA ARG A 20 15.28 -1.30 -2.59
C ARG A 20 15.91 -2.61 -3.09
N SER A 21 17.22 -2.67 -3.29
CA SER A 21 17.90 -3.89 -3.78
C SER A 21 18.03 -4.98 -2.72
N THR A 22 17.98 -4.63 -1.43
CA THR A 22 18.06 -5.60 -0.32
C THR A 22 16.71 -6.05 0.23
N MET A 23 15.62 -5.43 -0.22
CA MET A 23 14.27 -5.82 0.20
C MET A 23 13.92 -7.25 -0.25
N PRO A 24 13.20 -8.02 0.60
CA PRO A 24 12.62 -9.29 0.18
C PRO A 24 11.67 -9.10 -1.01
N LEU A 25 11.87 -9.88 -2.08
CA LEU A 25 10.99 -9.87 -3.23
C LEU A 25 9.62 -10.47 -2.90
N VAL A 26 8.59 -9.91 -3.53
CA VAL A 26 7.24 -10.44 -3.44
C VAL A 26 7.04 -11.50 -4.53
N ALA A 27 6.86 -12.75 -4.11
CA ALA A 27 6.63 -13.91 -4.96
C ALA A 27 5.23 -14.50 -4.69
N PRO A 28 4.64 -15.27 -5.62
CA PRO A 28 3.30 -15.86 -5.43
C PRO A 28 3.11 -16.55 -4.07
N ASN A 29 4.16 -17.22 -3.55
CA ASN A 29 4.13 -17.94 -2.28
C ASN A 29 4.06 -17.04 -1.03
N ASN A 30 4.52 -15.79 -1.09
CA ASN A 30 4.52 -14.87 0.06
C ASN A 30 3.50 -13.73 -0.06
N LYS A 31 2.88 -13.51 -1.23
CA LYS A 31 1.85 -12.48 -1.45
C LYS A 31 0.72 -12.51 -0.43
N ARG A 32 0.20 -13.70 -0.12
CA ARG A 32 -0.90 -13.88 0.85
C ARG A 32 -0.52 -13.56 2.30
N ARG A 33 0.78 -13.48 2.61
CA ARG A 33 1.27 -13.07 3.94
C ARG A 33 1.36 -11.56 4.10
N LEU A 34 1.28 -10.83 2.99
CA LEU A 34 1.33 -9.38 2.97
C LEU A 34 -0.09 -8.84 3.04
N GLU A 35 -0.31 -7.98 4.02
CA GLU A 35 -1.54 -7.25 4.18
C GLU A 35 -1.39 -5.85 3.58
N VAL A 36 -2.34 -5.49 2.71
CA VAL A 36 -2.41 -4.18 2.08
C VAL A 36 -3.58 -3.42 2.66
N ILE A 37 -3.31 -2.22 3.14
CA ILE A 37 -4.33 -1.30 3.63
C ILE A 37 -4.60 -0.26 2.56
N VAL A 38 -5.84 -0.18 2.10
CA VAL A 38 -6.31 0.86 1.19
C VAL A 38 -7.21 1.80 1.97
N VAL A 39 -6.83 3.09 2.04
CA VAL A 39 -7.61 4.13 2.72
C VAL A 39 -8.29 5.00 1.65
N GLY A 40 -9.61 5.01 1.67
CA GLY A 40 -10.47 5.65 0.67
C GLY A 40 -11.04 4.62 -0.32
N THR A 41 -12.35 4.67 -0.52
CA THR A 41 -13.10 3.75 -1.41
C THR A 41 -13.66 4.45 -2.64
N GLY A 42 -13.04 5.55 -3.08
CA GLY A 42 -13.40 6.19 -4.34
C GLY A 42 -12.92 5.38 -5.55
N LEU A 43 -13.05 5.95 -6.75
CA LEU A 43 -12.75 5.26 -8.00
C LEU A 43 -11.38 4.56 -7.97
N ALA A 44 -10.32 5.30 -7.63
CA ALA A 44 -8.95 4.77 -7.55
C ALA A 44 -8.74 3.76 -6.42
N GLY A 45 -9.30 4.02 -5.23
CA GLY A 45 -9.13 3.14 -4.07
C GLY A 45 -9.83 1.79 -4.27
N ALA A 46 -11.06 1.81 -4.78
CA ALA A 46 -11.83 0.60 -5.06
C ALA A 46 -11.17 -0.23 -6.18
N SER A 47 -10.70 0.41 -7.25
CA SER A 47 -10.03 -0.31 -8.35
C SER A 47 -8.66 -0.87 -7.93
N ALA A 48 -7.85 -0.11 -7.18
CA ALA A 48 -6.60 -0.62 -6.61
C ALA A 48 -6.84 -1.81 -5.66
N ALA A 49 -7.84 -1.72 -4.80
CA ALA A 49 -8.20 -2.80 -3.89
C ALA A 49 -8.64 -4.07 -4.63
N ALA A 50 -9.48 -3.94 -5.65
CA ALA A 50 -9.93 -5.04 -6.48
C ALA A 50 -8.75 -5.72 -7.19
N SER A 51 -7.91 -4.95 -7.90
CA SER A 51 -6.75 -5.50 -8.61
C SER A 51 -5.75 -6.19 -7.68
N LEU A 52 -5.50 -5.63 -6.49
CA LEU A 52 -4.61 -6.27 -5.52
C LEU A 52 -5.24 -7.52 -4.89
N GLY A 53 -6.54 -7.53 -4.67
CA GLY A 53 -7.28 -8.72 -4.24
C GLY A 53 -7.19 -9.85 -5.26
N GLU A 54 -7.39 -9.55 -6.56
CA GLU A 54 -7.26 -10.50 -7.67
C GLU A 54 -5.84 -11.08 -7.77
N LEU A 55 -4.82 -10.28 -7.48
CA LEU A 55 -3.42 -10.73 -7.41
C LEU A 55 -3.12 -11.62 -6.18
N GLY A 56 -4.08 -11.80 -5.27
CA GLY A 56 -4.00 -12.69 -4.11
C GLY A 56 -3.42 -12.05 -2.85
N TYR A 57 -3.39 -10.71 -2.76
CA TYR A 57 -3.04 -10.02 -1.52
C TYR A 57 -4.21 -10.03 -0.52
N GLN A 58 -3.90 -9.93 0.78
CA GLN A 58 -4.93 -9.64 1.79
C GLN A 58 -5.18 -8.15 1.82
N VAL A 59 -6.29 -7.68 1.25
CA VAL A 59 -6.61 -6.26 1.15
C VAL A 59 -7.67 -5.86 2.18
N LYS A 60 -7.34 -4.89 3.03
CA LYS A 60 -8.28 -4.22 3.94
C LYS A 60 -8.59 -2.83 3.40
N CYS A 61 -9.86 -2.58 3.09
CA CYS A 61 -10.32 -1.29 2.60
C CYS A 61 -11.03 -0.52 3.70
N PHE A 62 -10.58 0.70 3.95
CA PHE A 62 -11.17 1.59 4.94
C PHE A 62 -11.74 2.82 4.25
N THR A 63 -12.92 3.24 4.67
CA THR A 63 -13.52 4.48 4.24
C THR A 63 -14.00 5.23 5.47
N PHE A 64 -13.82 6.56 5.45
CA PHE A 64 -14.37 7.41 6.50
C PHE A 64 -15.87 7.68 6.28
N HIS A 65 -16.34 7.54 5.06
CA HIS A 65 -17.74 7.76 4.73
C HIS A 65 -18.62 6.66 5.31
N ASP A 66 -19.83 7.04 5.68
CA ASP A 66 -20.85 6.16 6.20
C ASP A 66 -21.40 5.18 5.14
N SER A 67 -20.96 5.28 3.88
CA SER A 67 -20.95 4.14 2.96
C SER A 67 -19.78 4.21 1.96
N PRO A 68 -19.21 3.07 1.52
CA PRO A 68 -18.14 3.06 0.53
C PRO A 68 -18.51 3.72 -0.79
N ARG A 69 -19.78 3.58 -1.19
CA ARG A 69 -20.33 4.22 -2.39
C ARG A 69 -20.25 5.74 -2.31
N ARG A 70 -20.40 6.33 -1.12
CA ARG A 70 -20.37 7.79 -0.92
C ARG A 70 -19.01 8.46 -1.12
N ALA A 71 -17.94 7.69 -1.23
CA ALA A 71 -16.64 8.17 -1.69
C ALA A 71 -16.66 8.48 -3.20
N HIS A 72 -17.65 9.24 -3.68
CA HIS A 72 -17.69 9.68 -5.06
C HIS A 72 -16.65 10.79 -5.23
N SER A 73 -15.56 10.50 -5.94
CA SER A 73 -14.66 11.55 -6.42
C SER A 73 -15.40 12.38 -7.46
N ILE A 74 -15.53 13.69 -7.23
CA ILE A 74 -16.19 14.67 -8.12
C ILE A 74 -15.26 15.20 -9.22
N ALA A 75 -14.20 14.46 -9.53
CA ALA A 75 -13.34 14.72 -10.66
C ALA A 75 -13.10 13.40 -11.41
N ALA A 76 -13.85 13.22 -12.49
CA ALA A 76 -13.60 12.28 -13.58
C ALA A 76 -13.61 13.10 -14.87
#